data_AF-A0A9N7MHJ7-F1
#
_entry.id   AF-A0A9N7MHJ7-F1
#
_cell.length_a   1.000
_cell.length_b   1.000
_cell.length_c   1.000
_cell.angle_alpha   90.00
_cell.angle_beta   90.00
_cell.angle_gamma   90.00
#
_symmetry.space_group_name_H-M   'P 1'
#
loop_
_entity.id
_entity.type
_entity.pdbx_description
1 polymer ?
#
loop_
_entity_poly.entity_id
_entity_poly.type
_entity_poly.pdbx_seq_one_letter_code
_entity_poly.pdbx_strand_id
1 'polypeptide(L)'
;SNNSKGPAQGKVKDGLYQFDLNNHQFQSSVTLKGFSSSRSHDEVSFSLNKAYEFDLRHQRLGHVSRDVVKKALEYCNVLFVINEKASLCSSCVMSKSHRLPYSHSSYTTSEPLELIHSDLRGPTPIKSRNGYS
;
A
#
# COMPACT_ATOMS: atom_id res chain seq x y z
N SER A 1 -9.37 -38.77 2.65
CA SER A 1 -10.25 -37.69 3.11
C SER A 1 -9.81 -37.26 4.50
N ASN A 2 -9.36 -36.05 4.80
CA ASN A 2 -9.68 -34.75 4.23
C ASN A 2 -8.45 -33.83 4.29
N ASN A 3 -8.24 -33.10 3.20
CA ASN A 3 -7.17 -32.11 3.02
C ASN A 3 -7.72 -30.75 3.45
N SER A 4 -7.44 -30.30 4.68
CA SER A 4 -7.77 -28.96 5.14
C SER A 4 -6.68 -27.98 4.67
N LYS A 5 -6.90 -27.40 3.49
CA LYS A 5 -6.11 -26.25 2.99
C LYS A 5 -6.35 -25.05 3.92
N GLY A 6 -5.39 -24.76 4.79
CA GLY A 6 -5.33 -23.50 5.53
C GLY A 6 -5.04 -22.31 4.60
N PRO A 7 -5.47 -21.08 4.96
CA PRO A 7 -5.14 -19.89 4.18
C PRO A 7 -3.62 -19.69 4.19
N ALA A 8 -3.04 -19.31 3.06
CA ALA A 8 -1.62 -19.01 2.94
C ALA A 8 -1.26 -17.84 3.87
N GLN A 9 -0.76 -18.13 5.08
CA GLN A 9 -0.35 -17.11 6.04
C GLN A 9 1.08 -16.67 5.68
N GLY A 10 1.24 -15.39 5.29
CA GLY A 10 2.54 -14.78 5.05
C GLY A 10 3.41 -14.77 6.32
N LYS A 11 4.73 -14.66 6.15
CA LYS A 11 5.69 -14.69 7.27
C LYS A 11 5.48 -13.48 8.18
N VAL A 12 5.35 -13.70 9.49
CA VAL A 12 5.24 -12.63 10.49
C VAL A 12 6.58 -12.47 11.20
N LYS A 13 7.06 -11.24 11.32
CA LYS A 13 8.27 -10.87 12.07
C LYS A 13 7.94 -9.68 12.98
N ASP A 14 8.22 -9.80 14.27
CA ASP A 14 7.97 -8.75 15.28
C ASP A 14 6.51 -8.25 15.32
N GLY A 15 5.55 -9.15 15.07
CA GLY A 15 4.11 -8.83 15.05
C GLY A 15 3.62 -8.15 13.76
N LEU A 16 4.47 -8.03 12.73
CA LEU A 16 4.16 -7.45 11.43
C LEU A 16 4.34 -8.48 10.30
N TYR A 17 3.54 -8.36 9.24
CA TYR A 17 3.76 -9.15 8.03
C TYR A 17 5.05 -8.72 7.32
N GLN A 18 5.92 -9.69 7.04
CA GLN A 18 7.13 -9.49 6.29
C GLN A 18 6.81 -9.58 4.79
N PHE A 19 6.96 -8.45 4.10
CA PHE A 19 6.88 -8.37 2.65
C PHE A 19 8.30 -8.34 2.09
N ASP A 20 8.65 -9.29 1.23
CA ASP A 20 9.94 -9.29 0.53
C ASP A 20 9.89 -8.22 -0.57
N LEU A 21 10.28 -6.98 -0.22
CA LEU A 21 10.38 -5.85 -1.15
C LEU A 21 11.62 -5.93 -2.06
N ASN A 22 12.43 -6.98 -1.92
CA ASN A 22 13.77 -7.08 -2.49
C ASN A 22 13.85 -7.75 -3.87
N ASN A 23 12.76 -7.86 -4.64
CA ASN A 23 12.87 -8.27 -6.04
C ASN A 23 13.20 -7.08 -6.95
N HIS A 24 14.43 -6.64 -6.81
CA HIS A 24 15.09 -5.69 -7.68
C HIS A 24 15.59 -6.42 -8.94
N GLN A 25 14.68 -6.85 -9.81
CA GLN A 25 15.03 -7.08 -11.21
C GLN A 25 13.81 -6.82 -12.09
N PHE A 26 13.95 -5.75 -12.87
CA PHE A 26 13.09 -5.33 -13.94
C PHE A 26 12.97 -6.46 -14.98
N GLN A 27 12.01 -7.36 -14.80
CA GLN A 27 11.67 -8.35 -15.83
C GLN A 27 10.49 -7.84 -16.66
N SER A 28 10.86 -7.28 -17.80
CA SER A 28 10.02 -6.70 -18.83
C SER A 28 9.07 -7.73 -19.43
N SER A 29 7.82 -7.72 -18.99
CA SER A 29 6.70 -8.08 -19.87
C SER A 29 5.67 -6.98 -19.78
N VAL A 30 5.58 -6.21 -20.86
CA VAL A 30 4.82 -4.97 -20.92
C VAL A 30 3.59 -5.22 -21.79
N THR A 31 2.40 -4.92 -21.28
CA THR A 31 1.16 -5.06 -22.05
C THR A 31 0.78 -3.70 -22.62
N LEU A 32 0.94 -3.55 -23.94
CA LEU A 32 0.51 -2.35 -24.66
C LEU A 32 -1.00 -2.38 -24.86
N LYS A 33 -1.71 -1.36 -24.37
CA LYS A 33 -3.09 -1.05 -24.79
C LYS A 33 -3.06 0.21 -25.65
N GLY A 34 -3.36 0.07 -26.95
CA GLY A 34 -3.55 1.21 -27.86
C GLY A 34 -2.60 1.34 -29.06
N PHE A 35 -1.84 0.31 -29.45
CA PHE A 35 -0.97 0.37 -30.65
C PHE A 35 -1.46 -0.55 -31.77
N SER A 36 -1.67 0.02 -32.96
CA SER A 36 -1.68 -0.70 -34.24
C SER A 36 -0.26 -0.67 -34.82
N SER A 37 0.20 -1.84 -35.25
CA SER A 37 1.57 -2.25 -35.59
C SER A 37 2.45 -1.29 -36.40
N SER A 38 3.72 -1.15 -35.97
CA SER A 38 4.90 -1.24 -36.84
C SER A 38 6.17 -1.45 -35.99
N ARG A 39 6.89 -2.56 -36.24
CA ARG A 39 8.06 -3.01 -35.48
C ARG A 39 9.26 -2.05 -35.64
N SER A 40 9.83 -1.58 -34.54
CA SER A 40 11.15 -0.93 -34.50
C SER A 40 11.85 -1.25 -33.16
N HIS A 41 13.17 -1.35 -33.17
CA HIS A 41 14.02 -1.74 -32.03
C HIS A 41 13.97 -0.74 -30.85
N ASP A 42 13.30 0.40 -31.03
CA ASP A 42 13.07 1.46 -30.04
C ASP A 42 11.81 1.27 -29.17
N GLU A 43 10.95 0.30 -29.52
CA GLU A 43 9.68 0.00 -28.82
C GLU A 43 9.87 -0.33 -27.34
N VAL A 44 10.96 -1.04 -27.01
CA VAL A 44 11.26 -1.42 -25.62
C VAL A 44 11.56 -0.17 -24.80
N SER A 45 12.48 0.68 -25.25
CA SER A 45 12.85 1.92 -24.55
C SER A 45 11.67 2.89 -24.41
N PHE A 46 10.84 3.02 -25.44
CA PHE A 46 9.62 3.83 -25.37
C PHE A 46 8.64 3.30 -24.31
N SER A 47 8.44 1.98 -24.30
CA SER A 47 7.57 1.32 -23.32
C SER A 47 8.09 1.46 -21.88
N LEU A 48 9.41 1.40 -21.66
CA LEU A 48 10.01 1.58 -20.33
C LEU A 48 9.81 3.01 -19.82
N ASN A 49 10.07 4.00 -20.68
CA ASN A 49 9.83 5.40 -20.35
C ASN A 49 8.36 5.63 -19.98
N LYS A 50 7.44 4.99 -20.72
CA LYS A 50 6.00 5.16 -20.47
C LYS A 50 5.51 4.44 -19.20
N ALA A 51 6.11 3.31 -18.84
CA ALA A 51 5.85 2.63 -17.58
C ALA A 51 6.42 3.41 -16.39
N TYR A 52 7.64 3.96 -16.52
CA TYR A 52 8.23 4.85 -15.52
C TYR A 52 7.34 6.10 -15.30
N GLU A 53 6.84 6.68 -16.39
CA GLU A 53 5.90 7.78 -16.37
C GLU A 53 4.57 7.44 -15.67
N PHE A 54 4.10 6.20 -15.75
CA PHE A 54 2.93 5.74 -14.99
C PHE A 54 3.24 5.66 -13.50
N ASP A 55 4.36 5.06 -13.11
CA ASP A 55 4.79 4.95 -11.72
C ASP A 55 5.05 6.33 -11.09
N LEU A 56 5.61 7.28 -11.86
CA LEU A 56 5.80 8.66 -11.44
C LEU A 56 4.47 9.36 -11.15
N ARG A 57 3.46 9.12 -11.98
CA ARG A 57 2.11 9.67 -11.74
C ARG A 57 1.45 9.01 -10.54
N HIS A 58 1.63 7.71 -10.35
CA HIS A 58 1.18 7.02 -9.13
C HIS A 58 1.79 7.66 -7.87
N GLN A 59 3.09 7.98 -7.88
CA GLN A 59 3.76 8.67 -6.76
C GLN A 59 3.27 10.12 -6.59
N ARG A 60 3.23 10.91 -7.66
CA ARG A 60 2.83 12.34 -7.63
C ARG A 60 1.38 12.56 -7.19
N LEU A 61 0.49 11.62 -7.50
CA LEU A 61 -0.91 11.67 -7.08
C LEU A 61 -1.14 11.11 -5.67
N GLY A 62 -0.08 10.91 -4.88
CA GLY A 62 -0.19 10.48 -3.49
C GLY A 62 -0.50 8.99 -3.35
N HIS A 63 0.09 8.15 -4.19
CA HIS A 63 -0.03 6.69 -4.09
C HIS A 63 -1.46 6.16 -4.25
N VAL A 64 -2.33 6.89 -4.97
CA VAL A 64 -3.66 6.40 -5.36
C VAL A 64 -3.57 5.09 -6.13
N SER A 65 -4.63 4.28 -6.07
CA SER A 65 -4.61 2.96 -6.70
C SER A 65 -4.29 3.04 -8.19
N ARG A 66 -3.60 2.03 -8.72
CA ARG A 66 -3.24 1.96 -10.15
C ARG A 66 -4.48 2.09 -11.04
N ASP A 67 -5.61 1.55 -10.62
CA ASP A 67 -6.89 1.70 -11.33
C ASP A 67 -7.39 3.15 -11.41
N VAL A 68 -7.19 3.93 -10.35
CA VAL A 68 -7.55 5.36 -10.34
C VAL A 68 -6.63 6.14 -11.26
N VAL A 69 -5.31 5.89 -11.21
CA VAL A 69 -4.34 6.50 -12.13
C VAL A 69 -4.69 6.16 -13.58
N LYS A 70 -4.99 4.88 -13.85
CA LYS A 70 -5.40 4.40 -15.16
C LYS A 70 -6.64 5.13 -15.68
N LYS A 71 -7.71 5.17 -14.89
CA LYS A 71 -8.94 5.89 -15.27
C LYS A 71 -8.69 7.37 -15.52
N ALA A 72 -7.85 8.02 -14.70
CA ALA A 72 -7.51 9.42 -14.89
C ALA A 72 -6.74 9.65 -16.21
N LEU A 73 -5.82 8.75 -16.56
CA LEU A 73 -5.07 8.84 -17.81
C LEU A 73 -5.94 8.55 -19.04
N GLU A 74 -6.82 7.56 -18.96
CA GLU A 74 -7.82 7.27 -19.99
C GLU A 74 -8.75 8.48 -20.21
N TYR A 75 -9.24 9.09 -19.14
CA TYR A 75 -10.09 10.29 -19.20
C TYR A 75 -9.37 11.49 -19.85
N CYS A 76 -8.07 11.64 -19.61
CA CYS A 76 -7.26 12.69 -20.20
C CYS A 76 -6.69 12.33 -21.59
N ASN A 77 -7.07 11.19 -22.18
CA ASN A 77 -6.52 10.67 -23.44
C ASN A 77 -4.97 10.58 -23.45
N VAL A 78 -4.37 10.39 -22.28
CA VAL A 78 -2.92 10.23 -22.14
C VAL A 78 -2.59 8.77 -22.39
N LEU A 79 -1.75 8.48 -23.38
CA LEU A 79 -1.20 7.13 -23.54
C LEU A 79 -0.45 6.74 -22.27
N PHE A 80 -0.47 5.47 -21.89
CA PHE A 80 0.34 4.95 -20.78
C PHE A 80 0.61 3.47 -20.98
N VAL A 81 1.59 2.98 -20.25
CA VAL A 81 1.94 1.57 -20.23
C VAL A 81 2.00 1.15 -18.77
N ILE A 82 1.37 0.03 -18.44
CA ILE A 82 1.41 -0.52 -17.08
C ILE A 82 2.35 -1.72 -17.11
N ASN A 83 3.30 -1.72 -16.18
CA ASN A 83 4.09 -2.89 -15.91
C ASN A 83 3.36 -3.73 -14.85
N GLU A 84 2.59 -4.72 -15.30
CA GLU A 84 1.83 -5.64 -14.41
C GLU A 84 2.76 -6.50 -13.53
N LYS A 85 4.03 -6.63 -13.93
CA LYS A 85 5.09 -7.30 -13.14
C LYS A 85 5.89 -6.32 -12.28
N ALA A 86 5.54 -5.03 -12.28
CA ALA A 86 6.20 -4.07 -11.41
C ALA A 86 6.02 -4.49 -9.96
N SER A 87 7.08 -4.33 -9.17
CA SER A 87 7.03 -4.55 -7.74
C SER A 87 5.93 -3.70 -7.11
N LEU A 88 5.37 -4.22 -6.02
CA LEU A 88 4.45 -3.44 -5.20
C LEU A 88 5.19 -2.20 -4.68
N CYS A 89 4.54 -1.04 -4.78
CA CYS A 89 5.10 0.19 -4.24
C CYS A 89 5.24 0.05 -2.71
N SER A 90 6.46 0.20 -2.19
CA SER A 90 6.76 0.05 -0.76
C SER A 90 5.91 0.96 0.12
N SER A 91 5.77 2.24 -0.25
CA SER A 91 4.94 3.21 0.47
C SER A 91 3.46 2.80 0.53
N CYS A 92 2.93 2.23 -0.56
CA CYS A 92 1.56 1.70 -0.59
C CYS A 92 1.38 0.50 0.31
N VAL A 93 2.35 -0.42 0.33
CA VAL A 93 2.30 -1.61 1.18
C VAL A 93 2.33 -1.19 2.65
N MET A 94 3.21 -0.26 3.01
CA MET A 94 3.31 0.24 4.38
C MET A 94 2.02 0.96 4.81
N SER A 95 1.48 1.85 3.97
CA SER A 95 0.26 2.61 4.32
C SER A 95 -1.00 1.77 4.37
N LYS A 96 -1.10 0.71 3.56
CA LYS A 96 -2.27 -0.20 3.53
C LYS A 96 -2.10 -1.44 4.41
N SER A 97 -0.94 -1.61 5.04
CA SER A 97 -0.74 -2.70 5.98
C SER A 97 -1.61 -2.47 7.22
N HIS A 98 -2.36 -3.49 7.61
CA HIS A 98 -3.11 -3.48 8.85
C HIS A 98 -2.35 -4.24 9.93
N ARG A 99 -2.42 -3.73 11.15
CA ARG A 99 -1.94 -4.47 12.33
C ARG A 99 -2.77 -5.74 12.49
N LEU A 100 -2.13 -6.83 12.87
CA LEU A 100 -2.83 -8.05 13.29
C LEU A 100 -3.78 -7.74 14.46
N PRO A 101 -4.89 -8.50 14.59
CA PRO A 101 -5.70 -8.46 15.80
C PRO A 101 -4.81 -8.67 17.02
N TYR A 102 -5.05 -7.89 18.08
CA TYR A 102 -4.40 -8.13 19.35
C TYR A 102 -4.78 -9.52 19.86
N SER A 103 -3.81 -10.24 20.42
CA SER A 103 -4.10 -11.43 21.21
C SER A 103 -5.01 -11.05 22.38
N HIS A 104 -5.95 -11.93 22.73
CA HIS A 104 -6.74 -11.75 23.94
C HIS A 104 -5.80 -11.60 25.15
N SER A 105 -6.10 -10.62 26.01
CA SER A 105 -5.40 -10.47 27.28
C SER A 105 -5.68 -11.68 28.16
N SER A 106 -4.65 -12.26 28.76
CA SER A 106 -4.79 -13.30 29.79
C SER A 106 -5.13 -12.74 31.17
N TYR A 107 -5.22 -11.41 31.30
CA TYR A 107 -5.56 -10.76 32.57
C TYR A 107 -7.06 -10.87 32.82
N THR A 108 -7.40 -11.54 33.91
CA THR A 108 -8.75 -11.66 34.45
C THR A 108 -8.71 -11.22 35.91
N THR A 109 -9.76 -10.57 36.39
CA THR A 109 -9.93 -10.23 37.81
C THR A 109 -10.97 -11.16 38.41
N SER A 110 -10.72 -11.60 39.63
CA SER A 110 -11.59 -12.48 40.41
C SER A 110 -12.25 -11.72 41.57
N GLU A 111 -11.64 -10.62 42.03
CA GLU A 111 -12.12 -9.86 43.18
C GLU A 111 -12.48 -8.40 42.83
N PRO A 112 -13.41 -7.77 43.57
CA PRO A 112 -13.74 -6.36 43.38
C PRO A 112 -12.50 -5.46 43.56
N LEU A 113 -12.30 -4.52 42.63
CA LEU A 113 -11.20 -3.53 42.62
C LEU A 113 -9.78 -4.10 42.39
N GLU A 114 -9.63 -5.35 41.96
CA GLU A 114 -8.33 -5.99 41.71
C GLU A 114 -7.53 -5.32 40.57
N LEU A 115 -8.21 -4.69 39.61
CA LEU A 115 -7.57 -3.96 38.51
C LEU A 115 -8.22 -2.57 38.32
N ILE A 116 -7.41 -1.52 38.45
CA ILE A 116 -7.83 -0.14 38.20
C ILE A 116 -7.08 0.38 36.98
N HIS A 117 -7.81 0.70 35.91
CA HIS A 117 -7.27 1.40 34.74
C HIS A 117 -7.49 2.91 34.93
N SER A 118 -6.42 3.69 34.85
CA SER A 118 -6.50 5.15 34.88
C SER A 118 -5.82 5.72 33.64
N ASP A 119 -6.47 6.69 33.01
CA ASP A 119 -5.96 7.39 31.83
C ASP A 119 -6.03 8.90 32.07
N LEU A 120 -5.01 9.62 31.62
CA LEU A 120 -4.96 11.08 31.68
C LEU A 120 -5.44 11.62 30.34
N ARG A 121 -6.55 12.35 30.36
CA ARG A 121 -6.98 13.08 29.17
C ARG A 121 -5.93 14.15 28.82
N GLY A 122 -5.58 14.24 27.54
CA GLY A 122 -4.57 15.16 27.02
C GLY A 122 -4.87 16.64 27.31
N PRO A 123 -3.92 17.54 27.01
CA PRO A 123 -3.98 18.96 27.41
C PRO A 123 -5.31 19.58 27.00
N THR A 124 -6.06 20.05 27.99
CA THR A 124 -7.29 20.80 27.76
C THR A 124 -6.94 22.18 27.20
N PRO A 125 -7.74 22.74 26.26
CA PRO A 125 -7.48 24.07 25.74
C PRO A 125 -7.55 25.08 26.90
N ILE A 126 -6.40 25.61 27.29
CA ILE A 126 -6.33 26.69 28.27
C ILE A 126 -6.68 27.95 27.50
N LYS A 127 -7.85 28.54 27.77
CA LYS A 127 -8.17 29.87 27.26
C LYS A 127 -7.12 30.84 27.82
N SER A 128 -6.38 31.50 26.93
CA SER A 128 -5.56 32.65 27.30
C SER A 128 -6.43 33.63 28.09
N ARG A 129 -5.85 34.34 29.07
CA ARG A 129 -6.53 35.42 29.81
C ARG A 129 -7.15 36.48 28.89
N ASN A 130 -6.73 36.52 27.62
CA ASN A 130 -7.20 37.46 26.60
C ASN A 130 -8.10 36.82 25.51
N GLY A 131 -8.53 35.56 25.65
CA GLY A 131 -9.66 35.02 24.89
C GLY A 131 -9.43 34.63 23.42
N TYR A 132 -8.19 34.49 22.96
CA TYR A 132 -7.94 34.00 21.59
C TYR A 132 -7.78 32.48 21.59
N SER A 133 -8.61 31.80 20.79
CA SER A 133 -8.54 30.38 20.42
C SER A 133 -8.14 30.22 18.97
#